data_AF-A0A7C5JPM3-F1
#
_entry.id   AF-A0A7C5JPM3-F1
#
_cell.length_a   1.000
_cell.length_b   1.000
_cell.length_c   1.000
_cell.angle_alpha   90.00
_cell.angle_beta   90.00
_cell.angle_gamma   90.00
#
_symmetry.space_group_name_H-M   'P 1'
#
loop_
_entity.id
_entity.type
_entity.pdbx_description
1 polymer ?
#
loop_
_entity_poly.entity_id
_entity_poly.type
_entity_poly.pdbx_seq_one_letter_code
_entity_poly.pdbx_strand_id
1 'polypeptide(L)'
;MTKIKRVKDKLLRELEQLSQSRQSIEDYHFNFLENFYQNSKLMHSFINKETDKAVLEIAYRQYFVFLISCWETYFRDVFILIHMSDENLKNKLLEKFDIYSNVQERLNDKNIELIELLTKQFNFQNMDKLNEAFSDLISEDDFLKYLCNLKIPTCGINGKTAHAFSIQSIFEDSEDLLNRAFTIRHKVVHDANYRPKFNIVFIQKVEALFLLVPQVTTYLITKKFNLERIIFFNGETNIKAYIFSMQEILSDDWQIKN
;
A
#
# COMPACT_ATOMS: atom_id res chain seq x y z
N MET A 1 -26.17 -7.62 1.35
CA MET A 1 -25.85 -6.86 0.12
C MET A 1 -25.88 -5.37 0.41
N THR A 2 -24.80 -4.68 0.08
CA THR A 2 -24.67 -3.23 0.23
C THR A 2 -25.25 -2.52 -1.00
N LYS A 3 -26.14 -1.54 -0.82
CA LYS A 3 -26.86 -0.88 -1.92
C LYS A 3 -26.13 0.36 -2.42
N ILE A 4 -25.86 0.44 -3.72
CA ILE A 4 -25.28 1.62 -4.38
C ILE A 4 -26.34 2.24 -5.29
N LYS A 5 -27.02 3.27 -4.77
CA LYS A 5 -28.22 3.86 -5.41
C LYS A 5 -27.94 5.07 -6.31
N ARG A 6 -26.88 5.83 -6.01
CA ARG A 6 -26.57 7.08 -6.70
C ARG A 6 -25.10 7.46 -6.55
N VAL A 7 -24.49 7.87 -7.65
CA VAL A 7 -23.17 8.50 -7.68
C VAL A 7 -23.33 10.01 -7.85
N LYS A 8 -22.56 10.83 -7.14
CA LYS A 8 -22.58 12.30 -7.28
C LYS A 8 -21.49 12.74 -8.26
N ASP A 9 -21.67 13.86 -8.95
CA ASP A 9 -20.67 14.37 -9.91
C ASP A 9 -19.31 14.65 -9.26
N LYS A 10 -19.32 15.08 -7.99
CA LYS A 10 -18.10 15.25 -7.21
C LYS A 10 -17.31 13.94 -7.11
N LEU A 11 -18.00 12.83 -6.87
CA LEU A 11 -17.37 11.51 -6.75
C LEU A 11 -16.84 11.03 -8.11
N LEU A 12 -17.57 11.26 -9.20
CA LEU A 12 -17.07 10.92 -10.55
C LEU A 12 -15.79 11.68 -10.87
N ARG A 13 -15.75 12.99 -10.61
CA ARG A 13 -14.54 13.81 -10.81
C ARG A 13 -13.36 13.32 -9.97
N GLU A 14 -13.62 12.90 -8.73
CA GLU A 14 -12.59 12.34 -7.86
C GLU A 14 -12.04 11.01 -8.40
N LEU A 15 -12.90 10.12 -8.92
CA LEU A 15 -12.48 8.87 -9.54
C LEU A 15 -11.67 9.12 -10.82
N GLU A 16 -12.12 10.04 -11.68
CA GLU A 16 -11.37 10.47 -12.88
C GLU A 16 -9.97 10.98 -12.50
N GLN A 17 -9.85 11.82 -11.47
CA GLN A 17 -8.57 12.35 -11.00
C GLN A 17 -7.65 11.25 -10.47
N LEU A 18 -8.19 10.29 -9.71
CA LEU A 18 -7.41 9.18 -9.18
C LEU A 18 -6.87 8.29 -10.30
N SER A 19 -7.73 7.96 -11.27
CA SER A 19 -7.35 7.17 -12.45
C SER A 19 -6.25 7.88 -13.26
N GLN A 20 -6.42 9.19 -13.51
CA GLN A 20 -5.42 10.01 -14.20
C GLN A 20 -4.08 10.10 -13.46
N SER A 21 -4.10 10.27 -12.13
CA SER A 21 -2.86 10.36 -11.34
C SER A 21 -2.07 9.05 -11.29
N ARG A 22 -2.74 7.90 -11.46
CA ARG A 22 -2.12 6.58 -11.46
C ARG A 22 -1.32 6.30 -12.73
N GLN A 23 -1.73 6.90 -13.85
CA GLN A 23 -1.25 6.58 -15.21
C GLN A 23 -1.62 5.15 -15.63
N SER A 24 -0.86 4.14 -15.20
CA SER A 24 -1.09 2.71 -15.48
C SER A 24 -1.30 1.92 -14.20
N ILE A 25 -2.21 0.94 -14.24
CA ILE A 25 -2.48 0.06 -13.10
C ILE A 25 -1.35 -0.95 -12.87
N GLU A 26 -0.62 -1.28 -13.93
CA GLU A 26 0.54 -2.17 -13.91
C GLU A 26 1.73 -1.55 -13.17
N ASP A 27 1.84 -0.22 -13.15
CA ASP A 27 2.91 0.53 -12.47
C ASP A 27 2.69 0.69 -10.95
N TYR A 28 1.65 0.07 -10.37
CA TYR A 28 1.26 0.25 -8.96
C TYR A 28 2.43 0.08 -7.97
N HIS A 29 3.30 -0.91 -8.19
CA HIS A 29 4.43 -1.18 -7.29
C HIS A 29 5.53 -0.14 -7.44
N PHE A 30 5.85 0.24 -8.69
CA PHE A 30 6.85 1.26 -8.96
C PHE A 30 6.41 2.62 -8.41
N ASN A 31 5.17 3.03 -8.70
CA ASN A 31 4.56 4.24 -8.18
C ASN A 31 4.58 4.26 -6.65
N PHE A 32 4.32 3.12 -5.99
CA PHE A 32 4.43 3.02 -4.54
C PHE A 32 5.86 3.25 -4.04
N LEU A 33 6.85 2.55 -4.61
CA LEU A 33 8.24 2.67 -4.18
C LEU A 33 8.79 4.09 -4.41
N GLU A 34 8.46 4.72 -5.55
CA GLU A 34 8.86 6.09 -5.85
C GLU A 34 8.23 7.09 -4.88
N ASN A 35 6.91 7.02 -4.64
CA ASN A 35 6.24 7.89 -3.70
C ASN A 35 6.77 7.71 -2.27
N PHE A 36 7.05 6.46 -1.88
CA PHE A 36 7.65 6.14 -0.59
C PHE A 36 9.05 6.77 -0.48
N TYR A 37 9.91 6.56 -1.48
CA TYR A 37 11.26 7.11 -1.55
C TYR A 37 11.30 8.63 -1.35
N GLN A 38 10.51 9.38 -2.12
CA GLN A 38 10.54 10.84 -2.09
C GLN A 38 10.24 11.39 -0.67
N ASN A 39 9.25 10.80 0.00
CA ASN A 39 8.84 11.21 1.33
C ASN A 39 9.82 10.74 2.41
N SER A 40 10.33 9.51 2.31
CA SER A 40 11.35 9.00 3.24
C SER A 40 12.65 9.79 3.13
N LYS A 41 13.13 10.08 1.91
CA LYS A 41 14.34 10.89 1.71
C LYS A 41 14.22 12.27 2.37
N LEU A 42 13.06 12.91 2.23
CA LEU A 42 12.78 14.18 2.90
C LEU A 42 12.83 14.04 4.43
N MET A 43 12.13 13.05 5.00
CA MET A 43 12.11 12.84 6.45
C MET A 43 13.51 12.56 7.02
N HIS A 44 14.28 11.69 6.36
CA HIS A 44 15.65 11.36 6.76
C HIS A 44 16.61 12.55 6.61
N SER A 45 16.34 13.48 5.69
CA SER A 45 17.10 14.73 5.59
C SER A 45 16.92 15.65 6.80
N PHE A 46 15.77 15.59 7.49
CA PHE A 46 15.56 16.32 8.74
C PHE A 46 16.26 15.66 9.92
N ILE A 47 16.34 14.32 9.95
CA ILE A 47 17.01 13.57 11.01
C ILE A 47 18.53 13.75 10.95
N ASN A 48 19.09 13.78 9.73
CA ASN A 48 20.54 13.88 9.51
C ASN A 48 21.09 15.30 9.69
N LYS A 49 20.23 16.30 9.80
CA LYS A 49 20.61 17.69 10.12
C LYS A 49 20.34 17.94 11.60
N GLU A 50 21.08 18.87 12.22
CA GLU A 50 20.74 19.41 13.55
C GLU A 50 19.47 20.27 13.47
N THR A 51 18.36 19.64 13.10
CA THR A 51 17.06 20.27 12.93
C THR A 51 16.46 20.54 14.30
N ASP A 52 15.85 21.72 14.46
CA ASP A 52 15.12 22.06 15.67
C ASP A 52 14.05 20.99 16.00
N LYS A 53 13.92 20.67 17.28
CA LYS A 53 13.04 19.60 17.75
C LYS A 53 11.58 19.87 17.40
N ALA A 54 11.12 21.12 17.46
CA ALA A 54 9.73 21.45 17.12
C ALA A 54 9.47 21.27 15.62
N VAL A 55 10.44 21.62 14.77
CA VAL A 55 10.38 21.36 13.32
C VAL A 55 10.32 19.86 13.06
N LEU A 56 11.15 19.05 13.71
CA LEU A 56 11.15 17.60 13.56
C LEU A 56 9.80 16.97 14.00
N GLU A 57 9.21 17.47 15.09
CA GLU A 57 7.89 17.03 15.55
C GLU A 57 6.76 17.36 14.55
N ILE A 58 6.84 18.50 13.87
CA ILE A 58 5.88 18.87 12.82
C ILE A 58 6.08 18.01 11.58
N ALA A 59 7.33 17.87 11.12
CA ALA A 59 7.68 17.04 9.97
C ALA A 59 7.20 15.61 10.16
N TYR A 60 7.40 15.07 11.36
CA TYR A 60 6.95 13.73 11.74
C TYR A 60 5.43 13.53 11.65
N ARG A 61 4.64 14.52 12.08
CA ARG A 61 3.16 14.43 11.96
C ARG A 61 2.73 14.32 10.51
N GLN A 62 3.34 15.13 9.65
CA GLN A 62 3.09 15.06 8.21
C GLN A 62 3.57 13.73 7.64
N TYR A 63 4.71 13.23 8.12
CA TYR A 63 5.26 11.95 7.67
C TYR A 63 4.29 10.77 7.86
N PHE A 64 3.56 10.69 8.98
CA PHE A 64 2.50 9.69 9.11
C PHE A 64 1.38 9.83 8.11
N VAL A 65 0.96 11.07 7.83
CA VAL A 65 -0.07 11.33 6.83
C VAL A 65 0.41 10.79 5.47
N PHE A 66 1.67 11.07 5.11
CA PHE A 66 2.27 10.57 3.87
C PHE A 66 2.37 9.05 3.82
N LEU A 67 2.94 8.39 4.84
CA LEU A 67 3.08 6.93 4.89
C LEU A 67 1.72 6.23 4.69
N ILE A 68 0.69 6.73 5.39
CA ILE A 68 -0.65 6.13 5.35
C ILE A 68 -1.40 6.48 4.06
N SER A 69 -1.12 7.63 3.45
CA SER A 69 -1.63 7.95 2.10
C SER A 69 -0.98 7.10 1.01
N CYS A 70 0.32 6.81 1.11
CA CYS A 70 1.02 5.89 0.20
C CYS A 70 0.45 4.47 0.33
N TRP A 71 0.26 4.00 1.56
CA TRP A 71 -0.40 2.73 1.86
C TRP A 71 -1.80 2.62 1.27
N GLU A 72 -2.66 3.60 1.54
CA GLU A 72 -4.03 3.60 1.04
C GLU A 72 -4.07 3.56 -0.48
N THR A 73 -3.20 4.33 -1.12
CA THR A 73 -3.11 4.38 -2.59
C THR A 73 -2.64 3.06 -3.17
N TYR A 74 -1.57 2.48 -2.61
CA TYR A 74 -1.08 1.17 -3.01
C TYR A 74 -2.17 0.10 -2.92
N PHE A 75 -2.84 -0.04 -1.76
CA PHE A 75 -3.85 -1.07 -1.58
C PHE A 75 -5.10 -0.84 -2.43
N ARG A 76 -5.48 0.41 -2.69
CA ARG A 76 -6.55 0.73 -3.63
C ARG A 76 -6.20 0.27 -5.05
N ASP A 77 -4.99 0.53 -5.51
CA ASP A 77 -4.58 0.19 -6.86
C ASP A 77 -4.39 -1.34 -7.01
N VAL A 78 -3.82 -1.99 -6.00
CA VAL A 78 -3.78 -3.46 -5.90
C VAL A 78 -5.19 -4.07 -5.94
N PHE A 79 -6.14 -3.49 -5.21
CA PHE A 79 -7.52 -3.96 -5.22
C PHE A 79 -8.12 -3.88 -6.62
N ILE A 80 -7.90 -2.77 -7.34
CA ILE A 80 -8.36 -2.59 -8.71
C ILE A 80 -7.71 -3.63 -9.63
N LEU A 81 -6.39 -3.77 -9.59
CA LEU A 81 -5.62 -4.71 -10.41
C LEU A 81 -6.15 -6.14 -10.27
N ILE A 82 -6.36 -6.61 -9.04
CA ILE A 82 -6.83 -7.96 -8.75
C ILE A 82 -8.21 -8.20 -9.38
N HIS A 83 -9.15 -7.29 -9.17
CA HIS A 83 -10.52 -7.45 -9.65
C HIS A 83 -10.67 -7.14 -11.15
N MET A 84 -9.69 -6.50 -11.77
CA MET A 84 -9.59 -6.40 -13.24
C MET A 84 -8.93 -7.63 -13.87
N SER A 85 -8.05 -8.32 -13.14
CA SER A 85 -7.29 -9.47 -13.66
C SER A 85 -8.00 -10.82 -13.48
N ASP A 86 -8.96 -10.93 -12.55
CA ASP A 86 -9.65 -12.17 -12.22
C ASP A 86 -11.17 -11.98 -12.15
N GLU A 87 -11.86 -12.45 -13.20
CA GLU A 87 -13.31 -12.37 -13.32
C GLU A 87 -14.05 -13.14 -12.22
N ASN A 88 -13.48 -14.21 -11.65
CA ASN A 88 -14.12 -14.92 -10.55
C ASN A 88 -14.09 -14.07 -9.27
N LEU A 89 -12.96 -13.44 -8.96
CA LEU A 89 -12.86 -12.52 -7.82
C LEU A 89 -13.75 -11.30 -8.02
N LYS A 90 -13.78 -10.75 -9.24
CA LYS A 90 -14.69 -9.67 -9.62
C LYS A 90 -16.16 -10.04 -9.38
N ASN A 91 -16.61 -11.19 -9.86
CA ASN A 91 -18.00 -11.63 -9.69
C ASN A 91 -18.37 -11.82 -8.21
N LYS A 92 -17.50 -12.46 -7.42
CA LYS A 92 -17.69 -12.58 -5.96
C LYS A 92 -17.80 -11.23 -5.26
N LEU A 93 -16.99 -10.25 -5.68
CA LEU A 93 -17.10 -8.90 -5.16
C LEU A 93 -18.45 -8.29 -5.53
N LEU A 94 -18.86 -8.37 -6.79
CA LEU A 94 -20.11 -7.80 -7.30
C LEU A 94 -21.35 -8.39 -6.62
N GLU A 95 -21.35 -9.68 -6.27
CA GLU A 95 -22.42 -10.33 -5.51
C GLU A 95 -22.67 -9.68 -4.13
N LYS A 96 -21.67 -9.00 -3.56
CA LYS A 96 -21.81 -8.28 -2.29
C LYS A 96 -22.60 -6.97 -2.44
N PHE A 97 -22.75 -6.47 -3.66
CA PHE A 97 -23.33 -5.16 -3.94
C PHE A 97 -24.61 -5.24 -4.81
N ASP A 98 -25.58 -4.40 -4.48
CA ASP A 98 -26.78 -4.18 -5.27
C ASP A 98 -26.65 -2.83 -5.98
N ILE A 99 -26.28 -2.89 -7.26
CA ILE A 99 -25.87 -1.74 -8.08
C ILE A 99 -27.00 -1.37 -9.02
N TYR A 100 -27.51 -0.15 -8.87
CA TYR A 100 -28.62 0.32 -9.68
C TYR A 100 -28.15 0.65 -11.11
N SER A 101 -29.00 0.39 -12.12
CA SER A 101 -28.64 0.55 -13.55
C SER A 101 -28.15 1.96 -13.90
N ASN A 102 -28.75 2.99 -13.31
CA ASN A 102 -28.37 4.39 -13.48
C ASN A 102 -26.96 4.71 -12.95
N VAL A 103 -26.37 3.87 -12.11
CA VAL A 103 -24.98 4.01 -11.66
C VAL A 103 -24.04 3.54 -12.76
N GLN A 104 -24.31 2.37 -13.35
CA GLN A 104 -23.48 1.82 -14.42
C GLN A 104 -23.45 2.73 -15.65
N GLU A 105 -24.61 3.24 -16.06
CA GLU A 105 -24.72 4.19 -17.19
C GLU A 105 -23.81 5.41 -17.00
N ARG A 106 -23.83 6.00 -15.81
CA ARG A 106 -23.04 7.19 -15.49
C ARG A 106 -21.54 6.94 -15.37
N LEU A 107 -21.14 5.74 -14.99
CA LEU A 107 -19.72 5.35 -14.98
C LEU A 107 -19.23 5.16 -16.42
N ASN A 108 -20.03 4.51 -17.27
CA ASN A 108 -19.73 4.32 -18.69
C ASN A 108 -19.57 5.66 -19.42
N ASP A 109 -20.45 6.65 -19.16
CA ASP A 109 -20.34 8.00 -19.74
C ASP A 109 -19.00 8.70 -19.45
N LYS A 110 -18.31 8.26 -18.39
CA LYS A 110 -17.03 8.81 -17.94
C LYS A 110 -15.84 7.87 -18.16
N ASN A 111 -16.06 6.71 -18.79
CA ASN A 111 -15.07 5.64 -18.92
C ASN A 111 -14.44 5.23 -17.57
N ILE A 112 -15.25 5.20 -16.51
CA ILE A 112 -14.81 4.78 -15.18
C ILE A 112 -15.22 3.32 -14.98
N GLU A 113 -14.26 2.46 -14.64
CA GLU A 113 -14.56 1.08 -14.29
C GLU A 113 -15.33 0.99 -12.97
N LEU A 114 -16.30 0.09 -12.90
CA LEU A 114 -17.12 -0.10 -11.70
C LEU A 114 -16.27 -0.43 -10.46
N ILE A 115 -15.18 -1.17 -10.66
CA ILE A 115 -14.23 -1.51 -9.59
C ILE A 115 -13.61 -0.25 -8.97
N GLU A 116 -13.35 0.80 -9.74
CA GLU A 116 -12.84 2.06 -9.20
C GLU A 116 -13.83 2.69 -8.21
N LEU A 117 -15.13 2.64 -8.53
CA LEU A 117 -16.17 3.10 -7.61
C LEU A 117 -16.22 2.24 -6.33
N LEU A 118 -16.11 0.92 -6.47
CA LEU A 118 -16.20 -0.01 -5.33
C LEU A 118 -15.05 0.17 -4.34
N THR A 119 -13.89 0.66 -4.77
CA THR A 119 -12.79 0.98 -3.85
C THR A 119 -13.19 1.97 -2.76
N LYS A 120 -14.19 2.83 -3.02
CA LYS A 120 -14.70 3.82 -2.05
C LYS A 120 -15.52 3.21 -0.92
N GLN A 121 -15.88 1.93 -1.03
CA GLN A 121 -16.56 1.19 0.04
C GLN A 121 -15.57 0.65 1.08
N PHE A 122 -14.28 0.63 0.75
CA PHE A 122 -13.22 0.10 1.61
C PHE A 122 -12.36 1.25 2.13
N ASN A 123 -12.06 1.22 3.43
CA ASN A 123 -11.11 2.12 4.04
C ASN A 123 -9.79 1.36 4.24
N PHE A 124 -8.84 1.51 3.33
CA PHE A 124 -7.55 0.81 3.42
C PHE A 124 -6.64 1.32 4.55
N GLN A 125 -7.06 2.36 5.29
CA GLN A 125 -6.43 2.84 6.53
C GLN A 125 -7.02 2.20 7.79
N ASN A 126 -7.78 1.10 7.65
CA ASN A 126 -8.33 0.32 8.74
C ASN A 126 -8.11 -1.17 8.44
N MET A 127 -7.63 -1.92 9.43
CA MET A 127 -7.21 -3.30 9.24
C MET A 127 -8.39 -4.24 8.98
N ASP A 128 -9.50 -4.08 9.67
CA ASP A 128 -10.71 -4.89 9.43
C ASP A 128 -11.21 -4.69 7.99
N LYS A 129 -11.20 -3.44 7.51
CA LYS A 129 -11.61 -3.10 6.14
C LYS A 129 -10.61 -3.54 5.09
N LEU A 130 -9.32 -3.55 5.41
CA LEU A 130 -8.30 -4.12 4.54
C LEU A 130 -8.49 -5.64 4.42
N ASN A 131 -8.68 -6.33 5.54
CA ASN A 131 -8.94 -7.76 5.58
C ASN A 131 -10.23 -8.13 4.83
N GLU A 132 -11.31 -7.37 5.02
CA GLU A 132 -12.56 -7.53 4.26
C GLU A 132 -12.36 -7.36 2.75
N ALA A 133 -11.54 -6.39 2.33
CA ALA A 133 -11.30 -6.11 0.91
C ALA A 133 -10.53 -7.23 0.20
N PHE A 134 -9.69 -7.97 0.93
CA PHE A 134 -8.79 -8.99 0.37
C PHE A 134 -9.12 -10.42 0.85
N SER A 135 -10.23 -10.62 1.57
CA SER A 135 -10.59 -11.93 2.13
C SER A 135 -10.73 -13.02 1.05
N ASP A 136 -11.24 -12.67 -0.13
CA ASP A 136 -11.42 -13.62 -1.24
C ASP A 136 -10.10 -13.94 -1.97
N LEU A 137 -9.05 -13.16 -1.73
CA LEU A 137 -7.74 -13.38 -2.34
C LEU A 137 -7.00 -14.55 -1.69
N ILE A 138 -7.27 -14.84 -0.43
CA ILE A 138 -6.58 -15.86 0.36
C ILE A 138 -7.58 -16.83 0.98
N SER A 139 -7.10 -17.93 1.54
CA SER A 139 -7.95 -18.92 2.23
C SER A 139 -8.03 -18.69 3.74
N GLU A 140 -7.52 -17.57 4.24
CA GLU A 140 -7.54 -17.20 5.66
C GLU A 140 -8.39 -15.95 5.89
N ASP A 141 -8.95 -15.83 7.09
CA ASP A 141 -9.83 -14.72 7.45
C ASP A 141 -9.09 -13.39 7.66
N ASP A 142 -7.77 -13.44 7.86
CA ASP A 142 -6.93 -12.29 8.17
C ASP A 142 -5.80 -12.12 7.15
N PHE A 143 -6.04 -11.22 6.20
CA PHE A 143 -5.13 -10.94 5.10
C PHE A 143 -3.79 -10.39 5.59
N LEU A 144 -3.79 -9.43 6.52
CA LEU A 144 -2.56 -8.87 7.02
C LEU A 144 -1.74 -9.92 7.79
N LYS A 145 -2.37 -10.70 8.66
CA LYS A 145 -1.68 -11.76 9.40
C LYS A 145 -1.11 -12.81 8.45
N TYR A 146 -1.85 -13.19 7.41
CA TYR A 146 -1.34 -14.06 6.36
C TYR A 146 -0.09 -13.46 5.69
N LEU A 147 -0.13 -12.19 5.27
CA LEU A 147 1.01 -11.51 4.67
C LEU A 147 2.21 -11.46 5.61
N CYS A 148 2.01 -11.16 6.89
CA CYS A 148 3.10 -11.08 7.85
C CYS A 148 3.79 -12.44 8.06
N ASN A 149 3.03 -13.53 7.99
CA ASN A 149 3.53 -14.90 8.13
C ASN A 149 4.03 -15.52 6.82
N LEU A 150 3.73 -14.91 5.67
CA LEU A 150 4.12 -15.42 4.36
C LEU A 150 5.65 -15.53 4.26
N LYS A 151 6.13 -16.75 3.98
CA LYS A 151 7.55 -17.03 3.78
C LYS A 151 7.92 -16.88 2.31
N ILE A 152 8.76 -15.91 2.00
CA ILE A 152 9.39 -15.76 0.69
C ILE A 152 10.66 -16.63 0.67
N PRO A 153 10.72 -17.72 -0.12
CA PRO A 153 11.78 -18.73 0.03
C PRO A 153 13.18 -18.21 -0.29
N THR A 154 13.33 -17.44 -1.36
CA THR A 154 14.60 -16.83 -1.75
C THR A 154 14.31 -15.49 -2.39
N CYS A 155 14.90 -14.43 -1.83
CA CYS A 155 14.76 -13.07 -2.32
C CYS A 155 16.10 -12.34 -2.24
N GLY A 156 16.25 -11.31 -3.07
CA GLY A 156 17.31 -10.32 -2.89
C GLY A 156 16.87 -9.26 -1.87
N ILE A 157 17.80 -8.84 -1.02
CA ILE A 157 17.65 -7.73 -0.07
C ILE A 157 19.04 -7.18 0.25
N ASN A 158 19.21 -5.86 0.26
CA ASN A 158 20.51 -5.20 0.46
C ASN A 158 21.61 -5.72 -0.50
N GLY A 159 21.25 -5.95 -1.77
CA GLY A 159 22.14 -6.56 -2.77
C GLY A 159 22.63 -7.98 -2.43
N LYS A 160 22.06 -8.64 -1.42
CA LYS A 160 22.42 -9.99 -0.96
C LYS A 160 21.27 -10.95 -1.16
N THR A 161 21.60 -12.24 -1.24
CA THR A 161 20.61 -13.31 -1.24
C THR A 161 20.20 -13.64 0.19
N ALA A 162 18.90 -13.64 0.46
CA ALA A 162 18.31 -14.15 1.70
C ALA A 162 17.56 -15.46 1.43
N HIS A 163 17.80 -16.45 2.29
CA HIS A 163 17.09 -17.73 2.28
C HIS A 163 16.02 -17.68 3.37
N ALA A 164 14.77 -17.50 2.96
CA ALA A 164 13.59 -17.20 3.79
C ALA A 164 13.51 -15.76 4.31
N PHE A 165 12.47 -15.04 3.88
CA PHE A 165 12.06 -13.76 4.43
C PHE A 165 10.60 -13.82 4.87
N SER A 166 10.29 -13.29 6.05
CA SER A 166 8.92 -13.01 6.50
C SER A 166 8.90 -11.80 7.42
N ILE A 167 7.84 -11.00 7.37
CA ILE A 167 7.71 -9.80 8.20
C ILE A 167 7.62 -10.18 9.68
N GLN A 168 6.89 -11.24 10.02
CA GLN A 168 6.74 -11.73 11.39
C GLN A 168 8.07 -12.05 12.06
N SER A 169 9.09 -12.47 11.29
CA SER A 169 10.43 -12.75 11.84
C SER A 169 11.20 -11.50 12.27
N ILE A 170 10.76 -10.31 11.83
CA ILE A 170 11.39 -9.01 12.11
C ILE A 170 10.50 -8.19 13.06
N PHE A 171 9.18 -8.24 12.87
CA PHE A 171 8.20 -7.44 13.58
C PHE A 171 7.08 -8.33 14.14
N GLU A 172 7.31 -8.89 15.33
CA GLU A 172 6.30 -9.68 16.03
C GLU A 172 5.06 -8.86 16.41
N ASP A 173 5.26 -7.55 16.64
CA ASP A 173 4.25 -6.54 17.02
C ASP A 173 3.62 -5.80 15.83
N SER A 174 3.66 -6.39 14.62
CA SER A 174 3.25 -5.70 13.38
C SER A 174 1.84 -5.12 13.40
N GLU A 175 0.85 -5.88 13.90
CA GLU A 175 -0.55 -5.46 13.97
C GLU A 175 -0.74 -4.23 14.89
N ASP A 176 -0.18 -4.28 16.10
CA ASP A 176 -0.24 -3.19 17.07
C ASP A 176 0.41 -1.91 16.53
N LEU A 177 1.55 -2.05 15.84
CA LEU A 177 2.25 -0.93 15.23
C LEU A 177 1.41 -0.26 14.14
N LEU A 178 0.79 -1.04 13.25
CA LEU A 178 -0.06 -0.55 12.17
C LEU A 178 -1.32 0.14 12.74
N ASN A 179 -2.02 -0.50 13.67
CA ASN A 179 -3.20 0.07 14.33
C ASN A 179 -2.89 1.39 15.05
N ARG A 180 -1.75 1.45 15.73
CA ARG A 180 -1.28 2.68 16.37
C ARG A 180 -0.95 3.76 15.34
N ALA A 181 -0.34 3.42 14.20
CA ALA A 181 -0.06 4.36 13.13
C ALA A 181 -1.35 4.97 12.53
N PHE A 182 -2.35 4.14 12.21
CA PHE A 182 -3.65 4.62 11.72
C PHE A 182 -4.34 5.53 12.72
N THR A 183 -4.30 5.18 14.01
CA THR A 183 -4.85 6.00 15.09
C THR A 183 -4.15 7.37 15.16
N ILE A 184 -2.82 7.39 15.04
CA ILE A 184 -2.05 8.65 15.05
C ILE A 184 -2.44 9.51 13.86
N ARG A 185 -2.48 8.96 12.64
CA ARG A 185 -2.88 9.73 11.45
C ARG A 185 -4.29 10.27 11.55
N HIS A 186 -5.26 9.46 11.98
CA HIS A 186 -6.63 9.91 12.18
C HIS A 186 -6.68 11.13 13.13
N LYS A 187 -5.99 11.04 14.28
CA LYS A 187 -5.94 12.15 15.24
C LYS A 187 -5.17 13.36 14.70
N VAL A 188 -4.05 13.17 14.01
CA VAL A 188 -3.27 14.26 13.41
C VAL A 188 -4.09 15.05 12.37
N VAL A 189 -4.93 14.36 11.59
CA VAL A 189 -5.75 15.00 10.55
C VAL A 189 -6.98 15.71 11.14
N HIS A 190 -7.62 15.14 12.16
CA HIS A 190 -8.93 15.63 12.65
C HIS A 190 -8.87 16.43 13.95
N ASP A 191 -7.79 16.31 14.74
CA ASP A 191 -7.63 17.00 16.01
C ASP A 191 -6.40 17.93 15.98
N ALA A 192 -6.68 19.22 15.77
CA ALA A 192 -5.66 20.26 15.73
C ALA A 192 -4.92 20.44 17.07
N ASN A 193 -5.42 19.90 18.18
CA ASN A 193 -4.77 19.91 19.49
C ASN A 193 -3.93 18.64 19.73
N TYR A 194 -4.12 17.60 18.93
CA TYR A 194 -3.36 16.36 19.08
C TYR A 194 -1.88 16.56 18.72
N ARG A 195 -1.01 16.31 19.70
CA ARG A 195 0.46 16.33 19.54
C ARG A 195 1.00 14.93 19.86
N PRO A 196 1.22 14.05 18.87
CA PRO A 196 1.83 12.76 19.15
C PRO A 196 3.24 12.96 19.69
N LYS A 197 3.59 12.26 20.77
CA LYS A 197 4.96 12.28 21.31
C LYS A 197 5.91 11.68 20.28
N PHE A 198 7.00 12.39 19.99
CA PHE A 198 8.05 11.90 19.12
C PHE A 198 8.74 10.68 19.74
N ASN A 199 8.86 9.60 18.97
CA ASN A 199 9.52 8.37 19.38
C ASN A 199 10.18 7.73 18.16
N ILE A 200 11.46 8.00 17.93
CA ILE A 200 12.18 7.57 16.73
C ILE A 200 12.12 6.06 16.49
N VAL A 201 12.22 5.24 17.55
CA VAL A 201 12.18 3.77 17.43
C VAL A 201 10.86 3.30 16.87
N PHE A 202 9.75 3.85 17.37
CA PHE A 202 8.41 3.55 16.86
C PHE A 202 8.28 3.95 15.39
N ILE A 203 8.81 5.12 15.01
CA ILE A 203 8.74 5.64 13.64
C ILE A 203 9.46 4.72 12.67
N GLN A 204 10.68 4.32 13.01
CA GLN A 204 11.49 3.45 12.18
C GLN A 204 10.82 2.08 11.97
N LYS A 205 10.21 1.52 13.02
CA LYS A 205 9.43 0.28 12.91
C LYS A 205 8.22 0.45 11.99
N VAL A 206 7.46 1.53 12.15
CA VAL A 206 6.29 1.80 11.31
C VAL A 206 6.71 2.06 9.86
N GLU A 207 7.71 2.89 9.61
CA GLU A 207 8.26 3.14 8.29
C GLU A 207 8.66 1.83 7.59
N ALA A 208 9.39 0.96 8.27
CA ALA A 208 9.75 -0.35 7.73
C ALA A 208 8.52 -1.21 7.42
N LEU A 209 7.50 -1.26 8.28
CA LEU A 209 6.27 -2.02 8.01
C LEU A 209 5.50 -1.47 6.81
N PHE A 210 5.38 -0.14 6.71
CA PHE A 210 4.72 0.53 5.60
C PHE A 210 5.47 0.36 4.27
N LEU A 211 6.77 0.05 4.30
CA LEU A 211 7.56 -0.34 3.14
C LEU A 211 7.43 -1.85 2.82
N LEU A 212 7.53 -2.71 3.83
CA LEU A 212 7.64 -4.16 3.62
C LEU A 212 6.31 -4.84 3.31
N VAL A 213 5.21 -4.45 3.97
CA VAL A 213 3.91 -5.10 3.74
C VAL A 213 3.43 -4.94 2.29
N PRO A 214 3.49 -3.75 1.66
CA PRO A 214 3.22 -3.61 0.24
C PRO A 214 4.13 -4.48 -0.64
N GLN A 215 5.43 -4.58 -0.35
CA GLN A 215 6.32 -5.40 -1.17
C GLN A 215 6.03 -6.91 -1.07
N VAL A 216 5.69 -7.40 0.13
CA VAL A 216 5.24 -8.79 0.32
C VAL A 216 3.90 -9.04 -0.38
N THR A 217 3.00 -8.05 -0.35
CA THR A 217 1.72 -8.09 -1.09
C THR A 217 1.97 -8.17 -2.60
N THR A 218 2.87 -7.35 -3.14
CA THR A 218 3.30 -7.40 -4.54
C THR A 218 3.85 -8.78 -4.90
N TYR A 219 4.70 -9.36 -4.05
CA TYR A 219 5.22 -10.71 -4.27
C TYR A 219 4.09 -11.76 -4.36
N LEU A 220 3.11 -11.70 -3.45
CA LEU A 220 1.96 -12.60 -3.47
C LEU A 220 1.16 -12.47 -4.77
N ILE A 221 0.83 -11.24 -5.16
CA ILE A 221 -0.01 -10.94 -6.33
C ILE A 221 0.70 -11.32 -7.62
N THR A 222 1.94 -10.88 -7.81
CA THR A 222 2.72 -11.19 -9.01
C THR A 222 2.89 -12.69 -9.20
N LYS A 223 3.05 -13.46 -8.11
CA LYS A 223 3.06 -14.92 -8.17
C LYS A 223 1.70 -15.51 -8.51
N LYS A 224 0.61 -15.01 -7.92
CA LYS A 224 -0.74 -15.54 -8.11
C LYS A 224 -1.29 -15.29 -9.51
N PHE A 225 -1.06 -14.10 -10.06
CA PHE A 225 -1.57 -13.67 -11.37
C PHE A 225 -0.53 -13.72 -12.48
N ASN A 226 0.67 -14.25 -12.20
CA ASN A 226 1.78 -14.34 -13.16
C ASN A 226 2.14 -13.01 -13.84
N LEU A 227 2.18 -11.94 -13.04
CA LEU A 227 2.50 -10.59 -13.51
C LEU A 227 4.01 -10.39 -13.62
N GLU A 228 4.40 -9.37 -14.40
CA GLU A 228 5.77 -8.85 -14.43
C GLU A 228 6.18 -8.39 -13.03
N ARG A 229 7.47 -8.56 -12.72
CA ARG A 229 7.99 -8.28 -11.37
C ARG A 229 9.47 -7.96 -11.42
N ILE A 230 9.91 -7.22 -10.41
CA ILE A 230 11.32 -6.94 -10.17
C ILE A 230 12.01 -8.24 -9.72
N ILE A 231 13.06 -8.61 -10.45
CA ILE A 231 13.92 -9.76 -10.14
C ILE A 231 15.31 -9.29 -9.75
N PHE A 232 15.96 -10.07 -8.90
CA PHE A 232 17.36 -9.83 -8.54
C PHE A 232 18.25 -10.82 -9.26
N PHE A 233 19.30 -10.29 -9.88
CA PHE A 233 20.28 -11.07 -10.61
C PHE A 233 21.65 -10.88 -9.97
N ASN A 234 22.22 -11.97 -9.47
CA ASN A 234 23.56 -11.98 -8.86
C ASN A 234 24.65 -12.55 -9.80
N GLY A 235 24.37 -12.66 -11.09
CA GLY A 235 25.30 -13.24 -12.07
C GLY A 235 25.13 -14.75 -12.27
N GLU A 236 24.70 -15.49 -11.23
CA GLU A 236 24.62 -16.96 -11.27
C GLU A 236 23.19 -17.50 -11.25
N THR A 237 22.25 -16.76 -10.65
CA THR A 237 20.86 -17.18 -10.51
C THR A 237 19.88 -16.01 -10.63
N ASN A 238 18.75 -16.25 -11.31
CA ASN A 238 17.61 -15.35 -11.28
C ASN A 238 16.82 -15.58 -9.99
N ILE A 239 16.99 -14.69 -9.00
CA ILE A 239 16.17 -14.70 -7.79
C ILE A 239 14.84 -14.03 -8.11
N LYS A 240 13.75 -14.77 -7.88
CA LYS A 240 12.41 -14.43 -8.40
C LYS A 240 11.74 -13.23 -7.73
N ALA A 241 12.31 -12.68 -6.65
CA ALA A 241 11.77 -11.53 -5.93
C ALA A 241 12.89 -10.66 -5.35
N TYR A 242 12.67 -9.36 -5.34
CA TYR A 242 13.49 -8.38 -4.63
C TYR A 242 12.66 -7.65 -3.58
N ILE A 243 13.21 -7.47 -2.39
CA ILE A 243 12.61 -6.70 -1.31
C ILE A 243 13.57 -5.58 -0.96
N PHE A 244 13.19 -4.34 -1.28
CA PHE A 244 13.91 -3.14 -0.93
C PHE A 244 13.83 -2.90 0.57
N SER A 245 14.99 -2.74 1.20
CA SER A 245 15.12 -2.22 2.56
C SER A 245 15.07 -0.70 2.59
N MET A 246 14.89 -0.11 3.77
CA MET A 246 15.02 1.36 3.94
C MET A 246 16.40 1.88 3.51
N GLN A 247 17.46 1.10 3.74
CA GLN A 247 18.81 1.50 3.34
C GLN A 247 18.92 1.63 1.82
N GLU A 248 18.30 0.71 1.08
CA GLU A 248 18.31 0.72 -0.38
C GLU A 248 17.39 1.80 -0.94
N ILE A 249 16.21 1.97 -0.35
CA ILE A 249 15.33 3.09 -0.73
C ILE A 249 16.09 4.41 -0.62
N LEU A 250 16.86 4.62 0.44
CA LEU A 250 17.56 5.88 0.69
C LEU A 250 18.92 6.02 -0.01
N SER A 251 19.44 4.96 -0.63
CA SER A 251 20.75 5.03 -1.28
C SER A 251 20.68 5.75 -2.63
N ASP A 252 21.79 6.39 -3.02
CA ASP A 252 21.93 7.08 -4.31
C ASP A 252 22.75 6.23 -5.31
N ASP A 253 22.93 4.93 -5.05
CA ASP A 253 23.82 4.02 -5.80
C ASP A 253 23.09 3.15 -6.85
N TRP A 254 21.79 3.35 -7.03
CA TRP A 254 20.99 2.68 -8.06
C TRP A 254 20.31 3.68 -9.00
N GLN A 255 20.05 3.22 -10.22
CA GLN A 255 19.33 3.95 -11.26
C GLN A 255 18.20 3.07 -11.80
N ILE A 256 17.01 3.65 -11.94
CA ILE A 256 15.91 3.02 -12.67
C ILE A 256 16.25 3.16 -14.16
N LYS A 257 16.43 2.04 -14.86
CA LYS A 257 16.57 2.01 -16.32
C LYS A 257 15.24 1.58 -16.91
N ASN A 258 14.67 2.46 -17.74
CA ASN A 258 13.53 2.16 -18.61
C ASN A 258 14.00 1.38 -19.85
#